data_AF-A0A815QLE9-F1
#
_entry.id   AF-A0A815QLE9-F1
#
_cell.length_a   1.000
_cell.length_b   1.000
_cell.length_c   1.000
_cell.angle_alpha   90.00
_cell.angle_beta   90.00
_cell.angle_gamma   90.00
#
_symmetry.space_group_name_H-M   'P 1'
#
loop_
_entity.id
_entity.type
_entity.pdbx_description
1 polymer ?
#
loop_
_entity_poly.entity_id
_entity_poly.type
_entity_poly.pdbx_seq_one_letter_code
_entity_poly.pdbx_strand_id
1 'polypeptide(L)'
;MKIICCLLLFILLIKCIETKKVHRTYVVERNTTAREKSMYGFRILDSNEKTCLYQIRVSSKDMDTAILVDDIGKNIVANLKGTWIKNSINVTFSINDSHLNKWTDGFIQRNDNWLSIDYATQSNNQQLIARSSTFLKKVKIYDKKKNELIAQFRQRTRWTSSKPVKYILKIYSNQVPDAIYFFLVLIMDHRGLAGDN
;
A
#
# COMPACT_ATOMS: atom_id res chain seq x y z
N MET A 1 20.85 14.03 -42.83
CA MET A 1 20.97 14.39 -41.39
C MET A 1 19.65 14.34 -40.61
N LYS A 2 18.50 14.78 -41.16
CA LYS A 2 17.19 14.76 -40.44
C LYS A 2 16.67 13.35 -40.07
N ILE A 3 16.89 12.34 -40.93
CA ILE A 3 16.39 10.97 -40.73
C ILE A 3 17.04 10.28 -39.52
N ILE A 4 18.34 10.48 -39.31
CA ILE A 4 19.10 9.88 -38.19
C ILE A 4 18.63 10.46 -36.84
N CYS A 5 18.30 11.76 -36.81
CA CYS A 5 17.79 12.41 -35.60
C CYS A 5 16.41 11.87 -35.19
N CYS A 6 15.49 11.66 -36.15
CA CYS A 6 14.18 11.06 -35.86
C CYS A 6 14.28 9.61 -35.34
N LEU A 7 15.21 8.82 -35.87
CA LEU A 7 15.43 7.44 -35.43
C LEU A 7 15.97 7.36 -33.99
N LEU A 8 16.91 8.23 -33.62
CA LEU A 8 17.43 8.33 -32.24
C LEU A 8 16.35 8.76 -31.24
N LEU A 9 15.51 9.72 -31.63
CA LEU A 9 14.39 10.19 -30.80
C LEU A 9 13.33 9.10 -30.63
N PHE A 10 13.06 8.31 -31.66
CA PHE A 10 12.16 7.18 -31.61
C PHE A 10 12.70 6.04 -30.73
N ILE A 11 14.00 5.74 -30.79
CA ILE A 11 14.65 4.74 -29.91
C ILE A 11 14.63 5.20 -28.44
N LEU A 12 14.84 6.50 -28.18
CA LEU A 12 14.71 7.09 -26.84
C LEU A 12 13.27 7.02 -26.31
N LEU A 13 12.28 7.23 -27.18
CA LEU A 13 10.86 7.08 -26.83
C LEU A 13 10.49 5.62 -26.57
N ILE A 14 10.99 4.66 -27.36
CA ILE A 14 10.73 3.23 -27.16
C ILE A 14 11.35 2.72 -25.85
N LYS A 15 12.60 3.09 -25.53
CA LYS A 15 13.22 2.74 -24.24
C LYS A 15 12.46 3.33 -23.04
N CYS A 16 11.69 4.40 -23.25
CA CYS A 16 10.89 5.02 -22.21
C CYS A 16 9.60 4.24 -21.88
N ILE A 17 9.21 3.26 -22.71
CA ILE A 17 7.96 2.48 -22.56
C ILE A 17 8.28 1.00 -22.25
N GLU A 18 9.34 0.72 -21.49
CA GLU A 18 9.38 -0.56 -20.78
C GLU A 18 8.38 -0.52 -19.62
N THR A 19 7.14 -0.88 -19.92
CA THR A 19 6.11 -1.02 -18.90
C THR A 19 6.47 -2.20 -18.01
N LYS A 20 6.87 -1.93 -16.77
CA LYS A 20 7.11 -2.99 -15.78
C LYS A 20 5.92 -3.95 -15.72
N LYS A 21 6.20 -5.24 -15.86
CA LYS A 21 5.21 -6.32 -15.74
C LYS A 21 4.58 -6.27 -14.34
N VAL A 22 3.26 -6.14 -14.28
CA VAL A 22 2.52 -6.22 -13.04
C VAL A 22 2.38 -7.70 -12.66
N HIS A 23 2.84 -8.07 -11.47
CA HIS A 23 2.71 -9.43 -10.96
C HIS A 23 1.32 -9.68 -10.35
N ARG A 24 0.84 -8.74 -9.54
CA ARG A 24 -0.45 -8.84 -8.84
C ARG A 24 -1.15 -7.48 -8.82
N THR A 25 -2.48 -7.50 -8.90
CA THR A 25 -3.32 -6.33 -8.72
C THR A 25 -4.42 -6.63 -7.72
N TYR A 26 -4.60 -5.73 -6.76
CA TYR A 26 -5.64 -5.80 -5.75
C TYR A 26 -6.50 -4.54 -5.77
N VAL A 27 -7.77 -4.69 -5.39
CA VAL A 27 -8.63 -3.55 -5.06
C VAL A 27 -8.82 -3.52 -3.55
N VAL A 28 -8.30 -2.48 -2.90
CA VAL A 28 -8.40 -2.28 -1.46
C VAL A 28 -9.57 -1.34 -1.20
N GLU A 29 -10.67 -1.88 -0.68
CA GLU A 29 -11.93 -1.17 -0.44
C GLU A 29 -12.05 -0.83 1.04
N ARG A 30 -12.20 0.46 1.35
CA ARG A 30 -12.47 0.95 2.70
C ARG A 30 -13.87 0.52 3.12
N ASN A 31 -13.98 -0.27 4.17
CA ASN A 31 -15.26 -0.72 4.71
C ASN A 31 -15.83 0.39 5.61
N THR A 32 -16.83 1.12 5.11
CA THR A 32 -17.53 2.17 5.86
C THR A 32 -18.85 1.62 6.42
N THR A 33 -18.81 0.86 7.51
CA THR A 33 -20.03 0.57 8.26
C THR A 33 -20.52 1.85 8.94
N ALA A 34 -21.70 2.33 8.55
CA ALA A 34 -22.27 3.64 8.91
C ALA A 34 -22.43 3.91 10.43
N ARG A 35 -22.25 2.91 11.29
CA ARG A 35 -22.42 3.03 12.75
C ARG A 35 -21.16 3.41 13.52
N GLU A 36 -19.97 3.21 12.97
CA GLU A 36 -18.72 3.53 13.67
C GLU A 36 -17.92 4.55 12.85
N LYS A 37 -18.26 5.83 13.03
CA LYS A 37 -17.64 6.96 12.32
C LYS A 37 -16.13 7.09 12.57
N SER A 38 -15.54 6.33 13.49
CA SER A 38 -14.14 6.49 13.91
C SER A 38 -13.16 5.48 13.34
N MET A 39 -13.58 4.34 12.75
CA MET A 39 -12.63 3.35 12.22
C MET A 39 -13.16 2.53 11.06
N TYR A 40 -12.33 2.40 10.02
CA TYR A 40 -12.64 1.62 8.84
C TYR A 40 -11.66 0.46 8.73
N GLY A 41 -12.20 -0.77 8.67
CA GLY A 41 -11.47 -1.90 8.14
C GLY A 41 -11.31 -1.80 6.62
N PHE A 42 -10.55 -2.70 6.02
CA PHE A 42 -10.44 -2.80 4.58
C PHE A 42 -10.77 -4.19 4.09
N ARG A 43 -11.41 -4.28 2.94
CA ARG A 43 -11.53 -5.52 2.16
C ARG A 43 -10.50 -5.48 1.05
N ILE A 44 -9.73 -6.55 0.90
CA ILE A 44 -8.77 -6.70 -0.18
C ILE A 44 -9.40 -7.65 -1.17
N LEU A 45 -9.79 -7.12 -2.33
CA LEU A 45 -10.43 -7.87 -3.39
C LEU A 45 -9.42 -8.24 -4.47
N ASP A 46 -9.76 -9.27 -5.25
CA ASP A 46 -9.09 -9.55 -6.52
C ASP A 46 -9.18 -8.36 -7.51
N SER A 47 -8.45 -8.44 -8.61
CA SER A 47 -8.41 -7.37 -9.61
C SER A 47 -9.77 -7.12 -10.30
N ASN A 48 -10.68 -8.08 -10.22
CA ASN A 48 -12.01 -8.03 -10.83
C ASN A 48 -13.08 -7.59 -9.84
N GLU A 49 -12.72 -7.34 -8.58
CA GLU A 49 -13.62 -6.98 -7.48
C GLU A 49 -14.69 -8.04 -7.20
N LYS A 50 -14.43 -9.31 -7.55
CA LYS A 50 -15.39 -10.42 -7.39
C LYS A 50 -15.18 -11.17 -6.09
N THR A 51 -13.93 -11.48 -5.80
CA THR A 51 -13.54 -12.30 -4.65
C THR A 51 -12.87 -11.42 -3.61
N CYS A 52 -13.32 -11.50 -2.36
CA CYS A 52 -12.58 -10.97 -1.24
C CYS A 52 -11.48 -11.98 -0.89
N LEU A 53 -10.26 -11.51 -0.68
CA LEU A 53 -9.08 -12.35 -0.44
C LEU A 53 -8.56 -12.18 0.99
N TYR A 54 -8.63 -10.95 1.49
CA TYR A 54 -8.23 -10.62 2.85
C TYR A 54 -9.13 -9.52 3.42
N GLN A 55 -9.12 -9.40 4.75
CA GLN A 55 -9.72 -8.29 5.46
C GLN A 55 -8.73 -7.71 6.46
N ILE A 56 -8.60 -6.39 6.48
CA ILE A 56 -7.97 -5.66 7.58
C ILE A 56 -9.06 -5.30 8.57
N ARG A 57 -8.88 -5.69 9.84
CA ARG A 57 -9.74 -5.31 10.96
C ARG A 57 -8.93 -4.45 11.91
N VAL A 58 -9.39 -3.24 12.16
CA VAL A 58 -8.78 -2.32 13.12
C VAL A 58 -9.53 -2.46 14.45
N SER A 59 -8.79 -2.55 15.55
CA SER A 59 -9.34 -2.64 16.90
C SER A 59 -9.96 -1.31 17.30
N SER A 60 -11.26 -1.31 17.57
CA SER A 60 -11.99 -0.12 18.03
C SER A 60 -11.58 0.37 19.43
N LYS A 61 -10.92 -0.48 20.23
CA LYS A 61 -10.56 -0.20 21.62
C LYS A 61 -9.35 0.70 21.77
N ASP A 62 -8.30 0.43 21.01
CA ASP A 62 -7.01 1.13 21.12
C ASP A 62 -6.66 1.93 19.88
N MET A 63 -7.32 1.68 18.74
CA MET A 63 -7.04 2.30 17.45
C MET A 63 -5.62 2.07 16.90
N ASP A 64 -4.75 1.45 17.69
CA ASP A 64 -3.32 1.21 17.48
C ASP A 64 -3.03 -0.25 17.12
N THR A 65 -4.07 -1.10 17.04
CA THR A 65 -3.95 -2.52 16.64
C THR A 65 -4.82 -2.84 15.43
N ALA A 66 -4.26 -3.55 14.45
CA ALA A 66 -4.91 -3.96 13.23
C ALA A 66 -4.42 -5.34 12.85
N ILE A 67 -5.34 -6.18 12.42
CA ILE A 67 -5.05 -7.55 12.00
C ILE A 67 -5.44 -7.71 10.55
N LEU A 68 -4.64 -8.43 9.79
CA LEU A 68 -4.97 -8.93 8.48
C LEU A 68 -5.40 -10.38 8.63
N VAL A 69 -6.61 -10.69 8.17
CA VAL A 69 -7.16 -12.04 8.14
C VAL A 69 -7.42 -12.48 6.70
N ASP A 70 -7.34 -13.78 6.44
CA ASP A 70 -7.79 -14.35 5.18
C ASP A 70 -9.31 -14.17 4.97
N ASP A 71 -9.80 -14.37 3.74
CA ASP A 71 -11.23 -14.17 3.40
C ASP A 71 -12.19 -15.02 4.22
N ILE A 72 -11.75 -16.21 4.61
CA ILE A 72 -12.53 -17.11 5.48
C ILE A 72 -12.62 -16.54 6.91
N GLY A 73 -11.82 -15.51 7.22
CA GLY A 73 -11.80 -14.81 8.49
C GLY A 73 -11.29 -15.66 9.63
N LYS A 74 -10.62 -16.79 9.31
CA LYS A 74 -10.23 -17.82 10.28
C LYS A 74 -8.78 -17.69 10.67
N ASN A 75 -7.91 -17.27 9.77
CA ASN A 75 -6.49 -17.22 10.03
C ASN A 75 -5.97 -15.79 10.03
N ILE A 76 -5.27 -15.42 11.10
CA ILE A 76 -4.51 -14.18 11.16
C ILE A 76 -3.24 -14.40 10.34
N VAL A 77 -3.09 -13.60 9.29
CA VAL A 77 -1.93 -13.65 8.38
C VAL A 77 -0.90 -12.58 8.71
N ALA A 78 -1.31 -11.47 9.32
CA ALA A 78 -0.40 -10.43 9.80
C ALA A 78 -1.04 -9.57 10.89
N ASN A 79 -0.20 -8.99 11.73
CA ASN A 79 -0.54 -8.01 12.76
C ASN A 79 0.19 -6.70 12.49
N LEU A 80 -0.45 -5.59 12.81
CA LEU A 80 0.13 -4.26 12.86
C LEU A 80 -0.20 -3.68 14.23
N LYS A 81 0.80 -3.17 14.92
CA LYS A 81 0.66 -2.58 16.24
C LYS A 81 1.48 -1.31 16.37
N GLY A 82 0.93 -0.30 17.01
CA GLY A 82 1.60 0.94 17.35
C GLY A 82 0.80 2.14 16.89
N THR A 83 1.39 3.31 17.03
CA THR A 83 0.69 4.55 16.76
C THR A 83 0.77 4.90 15.26
N TRP A 84 -0.28 4.65 14.49
CA TRP A 84 -0.41 5.13 13.09
C TRP A 84 -1.30 6.36 12.94
N ILE A 85 -2.02 6.77 13.98
CA ILE A 85 -2.97 7.89 13.93
C ILE A 85 -2.28 9.24 14.20
N LYS A 86 -1.31 9.25 15.12
CA LYS A 86 -0.59 10.48 15.52
C LYS A 86 0.47 10.89 14.49
N ASN A 87 0.99 12.11 14.62
CA ASN A 87 1.95 12.69 13.68
C ASN A 87 3.25 11.88 13.57
N SER A 88 3.70 11.25 14.66
CA SER A 88 4.81 10.30 14.69
C SER A 88 4.30 8.88 14.45
N ILE A 89 4.47 8.38 13.23
CA ILE A 89 4.14 7.00 12.92
C ILE A 89 5.37 6.16 13.23
N ASN A 90 5.20 5.28 14.21
CA ASN A 90 6.15 4.25 14.54
C ASN A 90 5.35 3.00 14.90
N VAL A 91 5.23 2.10 13.93
CA VAL A 91 4.39 0.91 14.04
C VAL A 91 5.24 -0.30 13.74
N THR A 92 5.04 -1.32 14.55
CA THR A 92 5.59 -2.65 14.34
C THR A 92 4.57 -3.50 13.60
N PHE A 93 5.04 -4.42 12.77
CA PHE A 93 4.20 -5.46 12.21
C PHE A 93 4.84 -6.82 12.37
N SER A 94 4.01 -7.84 12.35
CA SER A 94 4.42 -9.25 12.35
C SER A 94 3.62 -9.96 11.25
N ILE A 95 4.28 -10.74 10.40
CA ILE A 95 3.64 -11.46 9.29
C ILE A 95 3.87 -12.95 9.50
N ASN A 96 2.79 -13.73 9.42
CA ASN A 96 2.85 -15.17 9.55
C ASN A 96 3.19 -15.82 8.21
N ASP A 97 4.30 -16.55 8.17
CA ASP A 97 4.56 -17.52 7.12
C ASP A 97 3.88 -18.83 7.52
N SER A 98 2.72 -19.12 6.92
CA SER A 98 1.93 -20.31 7.23
C SER A 98 2.64 -21.61 6.85
N HIS A 99 3.57 -21.58 5.89
CA HIS A 99 4.33 -22.77 5.48
C HIS A 99 5.42 -23.11 6.49
N LEU A 100 6.05 -22.09 7.07
CA LEU A 100 7.12 -22.25 8.06
C LEU A 100 6.62 -22.15 9.51
N ASN A 101 5.35 -21.84 9.71
CA ASN A 101 4.74 -21.48 11.00
C ASN A 101 5.61 -20.47 11.79
N LYS A 102 6.13 -19.46 11.07
CA LYS A 102 7.09 -18.50 11.59
C LYS A 102 6.60 -17.09 11.38
N TRP A 103 6.72 -16.28 12.43
CA TRP A 103 6.45 -14.85 12.36
C TRP A 103 7.71 -14.09 11.96
N THR A 104 7.56 -13.19 11.00
CA THR A 104 8.58 -12.21 10.62
C THR A 104 8.14 -10.84 11.09
N ASP A 105 9.01 -10.19 11.85
CA ASP A 105 8.76 -8.84 12.35
C ASP A 105 9.34 -7.77 11.43
N GLY A 106 8.81 -6.57 11.58
CA GLY A 106 9.30 -5.38 10.92
C GLY A 106 8.70 -4.13 11.54
N PHE A 107 9.08 -2.98 10.98
CA PHE A 107 8.53 -1.70 11.38
C PHE A 107 8.26 -0.79 10.19
N ILE A 108 7.31 0.12 10.37
CA ILE A 108 7.00 1.21 9.45
C ILE A 108 7.15 2.51 10.25
N GLN A 109 7.99 3.40 9.73
CA GLN A 109 8.23 4.72 10.29
C GLN A 109 7.90 5.78 9.26
N ARG A 110 7.28 6.86 9.71
CA ARG A 110 7.12 8.07 8.89
C ARG A 110 8.39 8.92 8.98
N ASN A 111 8.89 9.31 7.82
CA ASN A 111 9.98 10.25 7.65
C ASN A 111 9.43 11.49 6.94
N ASP A 112 9.30 12.57 7.69
CA ASP A 112 8.93 13.86 7.14
C ASP A 112 10.19 14.57 6.65
N ASN A 113 10.17 15.01 5.39
CA ASN A 113 11.06 16.04 4.91
C ASN A 113 10.23 17.22 4.37
N TRP A 114 10.87 18.38 4.21
CA TRP A 114 10.19 19.62 3.84
C TRP A 114 9.43 19.58 2.49
N LEU A 115 9.69 18.58 1.63
CA LEU A 115 9.08 18.43 0.31
C LEU A 115 8.14 17.22 0.17
N SER A 116 8.19 16.26 1.08
CA SER A 116 7.52 14.98 0.92
C SER A 116 7.33 14.24 2.24
N ILE A 117 6.23 13.49 2.30
CA ILE A 117 5.96 12.54 3.38
C ILE A 117 6.31 11.16 2.83
N ASP A 118 7.38 10.59 3.37
CA ASP A 118 7.85 9.25 3.04
C ASP A 118 7.57 8.28 4.19
N TYR A 119 7.20 7.05 3.87
CA TYR A 119 7.10 5.97 4.84
C TYR A 119 8.23 4.98 4.58
N ALA A 120 9.12 4.82 5.55
CA ALA A 120 10.16 3.82 5.54
C ALA A 120 9.64 2.53 6.18
N THR A 121 9.72 1.42 5.46
CA THR A 121 9.39 0.09 5.99
C THR A 121 10.66 -0.75 6.03
N GLN A 122 10.89 -1.48 7.11
CA GLN A 122 12.01 -2.39 7.24
C GLN A 122 11.55 -3.76 7.75
N SER A 123 11.95 -4.82 7.04
CA SER A 123 11.73 -6.22 7.43
C SER A 123 12.70 -7.13 6.68
N ASN A 124 13.22 -8.18 7.33
CA ASN A 124 14.12 -9.19 6.74
C ASN A 124 15.16 -8.62 5.74
N ASN A 125 16.01 -7.70 6.21
CA ASN A 125 17.05 -7.02 5.43
C ASN A 125 16.58 -6.20 4.21
N GLN A 126 15.27 -6.07 4.01
CA GLN A 126 14.68 -5.20 3.00
C GLN A 126 14.28 -3.88 3.63
N GLN A 127 14.54 -2.80 2.90
CA GLN A 127 14.08 -1.47 3.25
C GLN A 127 13.30 -0.89 2.09
N LEU A 128 12.04 -0.54 2.34
CA LEU A 128 11.13 0.03 1.37
C LEU A 128 10.87 1.49 1.69
N ILE A 129 10.67 2.31 0.65
CA ILE A 129 10.25 3.71 0.79
C ILE A 129 8.97 3.88 0.00
N ALA A 130 7.87 4.18 0.69
CA ALA A 130 6.62 4.60 0.08
C ALA A 130 6.60 6.14 0.00
N ARG A 131 6.58 6.66 -1.22
CA ARG A 131 6.52 8.10 -1.51
C ARG A 131 5.13 8.47 -1.98
N SER A 132 4.50 9.40 -1.29
CA SER A 132 3.24 10.00 -1.73
C SER A 132 3.50 11.20 -2.63
N SER A 133 2.76 11.29 -3.74
CA SER A 133 2.64 12.52 -4.51
C SER A 133 1.31 13.18 -4.16
N THR A 134 1.34 14.23 -3.35
CA THR A 134 0.15 14.96 -2.85
C THR A 134 -0.83 15.32 -3.96
N PHE A 135 -0.33 15.73 -5.13
CA PHE A 135 -1.16 16.11 -6.28
C PHE A 135 -1.85 14.94 -7.01
N LEU A 136 -1.32 13.72 -6.93
CA LEU A 136 -1.73 12.61 -7.80
C LEU A 136 -2.54 11.52 -7.10
N LYS A 137 -2.81 11.67 -5.78
CA LYS A 137 -3.42 10.62 -4.93
C LYS A 137 -2.82 9.23 -5.21
N LYS A 138 -1.51 9.22 -5.46
CA LYS A 138 -0.73 8.10 -5.95
C LYS A 138 0.50 7.95 -5.09
N VAL A 139 0.73 6.71 -4.67
CA VAL A 139 1.89 6.29 -3.90
C VAL A 139 2.72 5.35 -4.75
N LYS A 140 4.03 5.57 -4.73
CA LYS A 140 5.01 4.66 -5.33
C LYS A 140 5.88 4.09 -4.22
N ILE A 141 6.10 2.79 -4.25
CA ILE A 141 6.87 2.06 -3.25
C ILE A 141 8.12 1.52 -3.93
N TYR A 142 9.27 1.85 -3.36
CA TYR A 142 10.57 1.52 -3.89
C TYR A 142 11.34 0.61 -2.94
N ASP A 143 12.07 -0.36 -3.47
CA ASP A 143 13.20 -0.97 -2.77
C ASP A 143 14.30 0.09 -2.65
N LYS A 144 14.70 0.45 -1.43
CA LYS A 144 15.68 1.51 -1.19
C LYS A 144 17.07 1.16 -1.71
N LYS A 145 17.49 -0.11 -1.59
CA LYS A 145 18.84 -0.55 -1.98
C LYS A 145 18.98 -0.58 -3.50
N LYS A 146 17.95 -1.07 -4.19
CA LYS A 146 17.93 -1.19 -5.66
C LYS A 146 17.40 0.07 -6.35
N ASN A 147 16.82 0.99 -5.60
CA ASN A 147 16.05 2.13 -6.11
C ASN A 147 14.98 1.70 -7.14
N GLU A 148 14.36 0.55 -6.88
CA GLU A 148 13.49 -0.11 -7.85
C GLU A 148 12.02 0.06 -7.45
N LEU A 149 11.16 0.51 -8.37
CA LEU A 149 9.71 0.50 -8.15
C LEU A 149 9.21 -0.95 -8.01
N ILE A 150 8.68 -1.30 -6.84
CA ILE A 150 8.20 -2.64 -6.49
C ILE A 150 6.68 -2.70 -6.30
N ALA A 151 6.04 -1.59 -5.97
CA ALA A 151 4.59 -1.48 -5.93
C ALA A 151 4.15 -0.03 -6.13
N GLN A 152 2.89 0.15 -6.50
CA GLN A 152 2.25 1.46 -6.48
C GLN A 152 0.78 1.27 -6.14
N PHE A 153 0.19 2.26 -5.48
CA PHE A 153 -1.25 2.31 -5.36
C PHE A 153 -1.78 3.71 -5.58
N ARG A 154 -3.04 3.78 -6.02
CA ARG A 154 -3.74 5.05 -6.23
C ARG A 154 -5.16 4.95 -5.75
N GLN A 155 -5.67 6.03 -5.18
CA GLN A 155 -7.09 6.13 -4.89
C GLN A 155 -7.87 6.21 -6.21
N ARG A 156 -8.94 5.43 -6.34
CA ARG A 156 -9.86 5.53 -7.47
C ARG A 156 -10.74 6.77 -7.28
N THR A 157 -10.93 7.54 -8.36
CA THR A 157 -11.83 8.68 -8.35
C THR A 157 -13.23 8.24 -7.92
N ARG A 158 -13.79 8.93 -6.93
CA ARG A 158 -15.16 8.73 -6.47
C ARG A 158 -16.07 9.64 -7.27
N TRP A 159 -17.09 9.06 -7.88
CA TRP A 159 -18.15 9.83 -8.55
C TRP A 159 -19.18 10.36 -7.54
N THR A 160 -19.38 9.66 -6.41
CA THR A 160 -20.31 10.07 -5.35
C THR A 160 -19.73 9.77 -3.96
N SER A 161 -20.18 10.50 -2.95
CA SER A 161 -19.84 10.27 -1.54
C SER A 161 -20.44 8.97 -0.98
N SER A 162 -21.45 8.40 -1.65
CA SER A 162 -22.10 7.15 -1.24
C SER A 162 -21.31 5.87 -1.59
N LYS A 163 -20.36 5.94 -2.54
CA LYS A 163 -19.53 4.79 -2.91
C LYS A 163 -18.33 4.69 -1.96
N PRO A 164 -17.92 3.46 -1.56
CA PRO A 164 -16.76 3.28 -0.69
C PRO A 164 -15.49 3.80 -1.37
N VAL A 165 -14.52 4.23 -0.56
CA VAL A 165 -13.19 4.60 -1.05
C VAL A 165 -12.48 3.34 -1.51
N LYS A 166 -11.93 3.35 -2.72
CA LYS A 166 -11.18 2.23 -3.30
C LYS A 166 -9.78 2.65 -3.68
N TYR A 167 -8.81 1.75 -3.47
CA TYR A 167 -7.45 1.89 -3.95
C TYR A 167 -7.13 0.77 -4.93
N ILE A 168 -6.46 1.11 -6.03
CA ILE A 168 -5.91 0.13 -6.97
C ILE A 168 -4.45 -0.06 -6.60
N LEU A 169 -4.11 -1.21 -6.02
CA LEU A 169 -2.76 -1.60 -5.64
C LEU A 169 -2.18 -2.52 -6.72
N LYS A 170 -1.06 -2.12 -7.32
CA LYS A 170 -0.30 -2.90 -8.30
C LYS A 170 1.05 -3.26 -7.71
N ILE A 171 1.39 -4.54 -7.73
CA ILE A 171 2.66 -5.06 -7.22
C ILE A 171 3.49 -5.58 -8.39
N TYR A 172 4.75 -5.14 -8.44
CA TYR A 172 5.74 -5.42 -9.48
C TYR A 172 6.85 -6.38 -9.00
N SER A 173 6.81 -6.84 -7.76
CA SER A 173 7.82 -7.74 -7.20
C SER A 173 7.20 -8.77 -6.25
N ASN A 174 7.76 -9.98 -6.26
CA ASN A 174 7.40 -11.06 -5.32
C ASN A 174 8.31 -11.08 -4.08
N GLN A 175 9.25 -10.14 -3.96
CA GLN A 175 10.27 -10.16 -2.91
C GLN A 175 9.74 -9.76 -1.53
N VAL A 176 8.59 -9.09 -1.47
CA VAL A 176 8.00 -8.53 -0.26
C VAL A 176 6.62 -9.17 -0.06
N PRO A 177 6.29 -9.64 1.15
CA PRO A 177 4.95 -10.14 1.47
C PRO A 177 3.85 -9.08 1.25
N ASP A 178 2.71 -9.51 0.71
CA ASP A 178 1.66 -8.58 0.30
C ASP A 178 1.04 -7.79 1.48
N ALA A 179 1.06 -8.38 2.68
CA ALA A 179 0.59 -7.77 3.93
C ALA A 179 1.23 -6.39 4.19
N ILE A 180 2.51 -6.21 3.85
CA ILE A 180 3.22 -4.94 4.01
C ILE A 180 2.54 -3.84 3.18
N TYR A 181 2.18 -4.15 1.94
CA TYR A 181 1.52 -3.17 1.07
C TYR A 181 0.11 -2.84 1.55
N PHE A 182 -0.62 -3.82 2.10
CA PHE A 182 -1.95 -3.58 2.66
C PHE A 182 -1.90 -2.66 3.89
N PHE A 183 -0.92 -2.86 4.78
CA PHE A 183 -0.70 -1.97 5.92
C PHE A 183 -0.26 -0.57 5.49
N LEU A 184 0.57 -0.44 4.45
CA LEU A 184 0.90 0.87 3.88
C LEU A 184 -0.35 1.58 3.32
N VAL A 185 -1.26 0.88 2.64
CA VAL A 185 -2.53 1.47 2.19
C VAL A 185 -3.36 1.95 3.39
N LEU A 186 -3.52 1.12 4.44
CA LEU A 186 -4.24 1.47 5.67
C LEU A 186 -3.68 2.76 6.31
N ILE A 187 -2.36 2.78 6.57
CA ILE A 187 -1.70 3.90 7.26
C ILE A 187 -1.86 5.18 6.45
N MET A 188 -1.63 5.12 5.15
CA MET A 188 -1.65 6.29 4.29
C MET A 188 -3.09 6.78 4.00
N ASP A 189 -4.08 5.88 3.94
CA ASP A 189 -5.50 6.23 3.89
C ASP A 189 -5.91 7.05 5.13
N HIS A 190 -5.54 6.58 6.32
CA HIS A 190 -5.90 7.22 7.59
C HIS A 190 -5.28 8.61 7.74
N ARG A 191 -4.11 8.85 7.15
CA ARG A 191 -3.41 10.14 7.19
C ARG A 191 -3.87 11.14 6.13
N GLY A 192 -4.85 10.79 5.30
CA GLY A 192 -5.28 11.66 4.22
C GLY A 192 -4.27 11.67 3.08
N LEU A 193 -4.15 10.55 2.37
CA LEU A 193 -3.58 10.53 1.02
C LEU A 193 -4.27 11.50 0.05
N ALA A 194 -5.43 12.01 0.42
CA ALA A 194 -6.04 13.21 -0.08
C ALA A 194 -5.98 14.26 1.03
N GLY A 195 -5.45 15.45 0.75
CA GLY A 195 -5.59 16.60 1.62
C GLY A 195 -7.05 16.94 1.82
N ASP A 196 -7.67 16.30 2.80
CA ASP A 196 -8.90 16.78 3.41
C ASP A 196 -8.43 17.78 4.48
N ASN A 197 -8.22 19.02 4.03
CA ASN A 197 -8.43 20.20 4.86
C ASN A 197 -9.92 20.41 5.03
#